data_AF-A0A9E2I2C2-F1
#
_entry.id   AF-A0A9E2I2C2-F1
#
_cell.length_a   1.000
_cell.length_b   1.000
_cell.length_c   1.000
_cell.angle_alpha   90.00
_cell.angle_beta   90.00
_cell.angle_gamma   90.00
#
_symmetry.space_group_name_H-M   'P 1'
#
loop_
_entity.id
_entity.type
_entity.pdbx_description
1 polymer ?
#
loop_
_entity_poly.entity_id
_entity_poly.type
_entity_poly.pdbx_seq_one_letter_code
_entity_poly.pdbx_strand_id
1 'polypeptide(L)'
;MRTTKKVMINWYDGLENYMTVAESADAVLASFFTVRDWDFVRSFYPAVVEENDLHVADKGFLFCGNTIEIYTSEGKTRIAEETFFLLMQNLCEILIDGANEDHHTVRYELWWQEFIDAAYALDAKCDILTITKEENIVTDKLSNR
;
A
#
# COMPACT_ATOMS: atom_id res chain seq x y z
N MET A 1 11.19 -16.08 -1.21
CA MET A 1 11.88 -14.80 -0.98
C MET A 1 11.94 -14.04 -2.29
N ARG A 2 10.98 -13.14 -2.54
CA ARG A 2 11.12 -12.11 -3.59
C ARG A 2 11.75 -10.92 -2.90
N THR A 3 12.92 -10.52 -3.41
CA THR A 3 13.72 -9.39 -2.95
C THR A 3 12.92 -8.11 -3.15
N THR A 4 12.43 -7.52 -2.06
CA THR A 4 11.98 -6.12 -2.03
C THR A 4 13.18 -5.28 -2.45
N LYS A 5 13.16 -4.76 -3.68
CA LYS A 5 14.24 -3.90 -4.17
C LYS A 5 14.14 -2.57 -3.44
N LYS A 6 15.31 -2.13 -2.95
CA LYS A 6 15.53 -0.84 -2.28
C LYS A 6 14.87 0.29 -3.08
N VAL A 7 13.84 0.91 -2.50
CA VAL A 7 13.25 2.14 -3.05
C VAL A 7 14.22 3.28 -2.77
N MET A 8 14.64 4.00 -3.81
CA MET A 8 15.30 5.29 -3.66
C MET A 8 14.23 6.37 -3.75
N ILE A 9 14.00 7.08 -2.65
CA ILE A 9 13.12 8.24 -2.64
C ILE A 9 13.98 9.46 -2.97
N ASN A 10 13.84 9.99 -4.19
CA ASN A 10 14.50 11.23 -4.60
C ASN A 10 13.51 12.39 -4.46
N TRP A 11 13.64 13.14 -3.36
CA TRP A 11 12.89 14.36 -3.09
C TRP A 11 13.54 15.54 -3.82
N TYR A 12 12.90 16.10 -4.85
CA TYR A 12 13.31 17.38 -5.42
C TYR A 12 12.11 18.21 -5.87
N ASP A 13 12.10 19.45 -5.39
CA ASP A 13 11.18 20.52 -5.76
C ASP A 13 11.41 20.89 -7.24
N GLY A 14 10.73 20.21 -8.17
CA GLY A 14 10.56 20.70 -9.53
C GLY A 14 10.87 19.79 -10.72
N LEU A 15 11.26 18.52 -10.57
CA LEU A 15 11.39 17.60 -11.72
C LEU A 15 10.93 16.19 -11.34
N GLU A 16 9.98 15.67 -12.13
CA GLU A 16 9.29 14.37 -12.03
C GLU A 16 10.11 13.26 -11.36
N ASN A 17 9.80 12.93 -10.10
CA ASN A 17 10.38 11.78 -9.42
C ASN A 17 9.26 10.81 -9.01
N TYR A 18 9.25 9.67 -9.69
CA TYR A 18 8.34 8.57 -9.48
C TYR A 18 8.78 7.77 -8.25
N MET A 19 7.90 7.55 -7.28
CA MET A 19 8.14 6.56 -6.22
C MET A 19 7.57 5.22 -6.68
N THR A 20 8.42 4.28 -7.08
CA THR A 20 7.98 2.90 -7.38
C THR A 20 8.21 2.04 -6.16
N VAL A 21 7.13 1.56 -5.54
CA VAL A 21 7.21 0.76 -4.30
C VAL A 21 7.29 -0.75 -4.56
N ALA A 22 6.90 -1.21 -5.75
CA ALA A 22 7.00 -2.61 -6.13
C ALA A 22 7.40 -2.77 -7.60
N GLU A 23 8.45 -3.56 -7.86
CA GLU A 23 8.70 -4.11 -9.19
C GLU A 23 7.92 -5.42 -9.34
N SER A 24 7.00 -5.46 -10.31
CA SER A 24 6.24 -6.65 -10.67
C SER A 24 6.35 -6.91 -12.16
N ALA A 25 6.31 -8.19 -12.55
CA ALA A 25 6.10 -8.56 -13.96
C ALA A 25 4.68 -8.20 -14.43
N ASP A 26 3.76 -7.95 -13.49
CA ASP A 26 2.45 -7.38 -13.74
C ASP A 26 2.59 -5.85 -13.88
N ALA A 27 2.41 -5.37 -15.12
CA ALA A 27 2.50 -3.95 -15.44
C ALA A 27 1.45 -3.10 -14.71
N VAL A 28 0.29 -3.67 -14.37
CA VAL A 28 -0.76 -2.98 -13.61
C VAL A 28 -0.31 -2.74 -12.18
N LEU A 29 0.29 -3.73 -11.53
CA LEU A 29 0.84 -3.56 -10.17
C LEU A 29 2.01 -2.57 -10.16
N ALA A 30 2.92 -2.68 -11.12
CA ALA A 30 4.05 -1.75 -11.23
C ALA A 30 3.55 -0.30 -11.42
N SER A 31 2.57 -0.10 -12.30
CA SER A 31 1.96 1.21 -12.56
C SER A 31 1.19 1.73 -11.34
N PHE A 32 0.41 0.87 -10.66
CA PHE A 32 -0.40 1.25 -9.50
C PHE A 32 0.46 1.75 -8.33
N PHE A 33 1.51 1.00 -7.99
CA PHE A 33 2.47 1.33 -6.93
C PHE A 33 3.55 2.32 -7.37
N THR A 34 3.44 2.88 -8.57
CA THR A 34 4.16 4.08 -8.96
C THR A 34 3.35 5.30 -8.49
N VAL A 35 3.77 5.89 -7.37
CA VAL A 35 3.19 7.11 -6.81
C VAL A 35 3.82 8.32 -7.48
N ARG A 36 2.97 9.15 -8.10
CA ARG A 36 3.36 10.34 -8.88
C ARG A 36 2.90 11.64 -8.23
N ASP A 37 1.88 11.57 -7.38
CA ASP A 37 1.22 12.72 -6.81
C ASP A 37 0.75 12.43 -5.38
N TRP A 38 0.60 13.50 -4.62
CA TRP A 38 0.06 13.46 -3.26
C TRP A 38 -1.46 13.27 -3.26
N ASP A 39 -2.15 13.45 -4.38
CA ASP A 39 -3.61 13.28 -4.46
C ASP A 39 -3.99 11.82 -4.25
N PHE A 40 -3.26 10.92 -4.90
CA PHE A 40 -3.39 9.49 -4.70
C PHE A 40 -3.03 9.11 -3.26
N VAL A 41 -1.91 9.61 -2.72
CA VAL A 41 -1.51 9.33 -1.32
C VAL A 41 -2.61 9.74 -0.35
N ARG A 42 -3.08 10.98 -0.46
CA ARG A 42 -4.14 11.54 0.39
C ARG A 42 -5.45 10.78 0.31
N SER A 43 -5.73 10.18 -0.85
CA SER A 43 -7.00 9.50 -1.08
C SER A 43 -6.94 8.01 -0.79
N PHE A 44 -5.77 7.36 -0.88
CA PHE A 44 -5.70 5.91 -0.69
C PHE A 44 -5.74 5.49 0.77
N TYR A 45 -5.04 6.18 1.67
CA TYR A 45 -4.95 5.69 3.05
C TYR A 45 -6.32 5.61 3.75
N PRO A 46 -7.25 6.60 3.62
CA PRO A 46 -8.54 6.46 4.26
C PRO A 46 -9.34 5.33 3.59
N ALA A 47 -9.27 5.22 2.26
CA ALA A 47 -9.94 4.17 1.51
C ALA A 47 -9.46 2.76 1.90
N VAL A 48 -8.15 2.57 2.13
CA VAL A 48 -7.60 1.28 2.56
C VAL A 48 -8.03 0.93 3.99
N VAL A 49 -7.99 1.89 4.91
CA VAL A 49 -8.37 1.67 6.32
C VAL A 49 -9.86 1.42 6.46
N GLU A 50 -10.69 2.14 5.71
CA GLU A 50 -12.14 1.99 5.72
C GLU A 50 -12.65 0.87 4.81
N GLU A 51 -11.74 0.19 4.09
CA GLU A 51 -12.07 -0.84 3.08
C GLU A 51 -13.06 -0.33 2.02
N ASN A 52 -12.89 0.92 1.63
CA ASN A 52 -13.69 1.58 0.61
C ASN A 52 -13.00 1.49 -0.75
N ASP A 53 -13.81 1.31 -1.78
CA ASP A 53 -13.36 1.40 -3.17
C ASP A 53 -12.75 2.78 -3.44
N LEU A 54 -11.68 2.81 -4.23
CA LEU A 54 -11.00 4.04 -4.61
C LEU A 54 -10.91 4.17 -6.13
N HIS A 55 -11.22 5.37 -6.61
CA HIS A 55 -11.00 5.78 -7.98
C HIS A 55 -10.38 7.17 -8.01
N VAL A 56 -9.12 7.28 -8.45
CA VAL A 56 -8.41 8.56 -8.57
C VAL A 56 -7.72 8.61 -9.92
N ALA A 57 -8.10 9.61 -10.73
CA ALA A 57 -7.60 9.77 -12.09
C ALA A 57 -7.76 8.50 -12.94
N ASP A 58 -6.66 7.89 -13.39
CA ASP A 58 -6.66 6.70 -14.26
C ASP A 58 -6.39 5.39 -13.51
N LYS A 59 -6.31 5.41 -12.17
CA LYS A 59 -6.06 4.22 -11.36
C LYS A 59 -6.93 4.12 -10.12
N GLY A 60 -7.05 2.90 -9.60
CA GLY A 60 -7.83 2.64 -8.40
C GLY A 60 -7.93 1.16 -8.06
N PHE A 61 -8.75 0.86 -7.07
CA PHE A 61 -8.99 -0.50 -6.61
C PHE A 61 -10.42 -0.70 -6.11
N LEU A 62 -10.88 -1.94 -6.16
CA LEU A 62 -12.21 -2.36 -5.72
C LEU A 62 -12.11 -3.58 -4.81
N PHE A 63 -12.83 -3.53 -3.68
CA PHE A 63 -12.96 -4.67 -2.77
C PHE A 63 -13.95 -5.69 -3.34
N CYS A 64 -13.46 -6.90 -3.62
CA CYS A 64 -14.21 -7.98 -4.26
C CYS A 64 -14.16 -9.25 -3.41
N GLY A 65 -14.81 -9.21 -2.24
CA GLY A 65 -14.67 -10.27 -1.22
C GLY A 65 -13.20 -10.39 -0.80
N ASN A 66 -12.65 -11.60 -0.81
CA ASN A 66 -11.26 -11.86 -0.38
C ASN A 66 -10.20 -11.45 -1.42
N THR A 67 -10.58 -10.66 -2.43
CA THR A 67 -9.69 -10.22 -3.51
C THR A 67 -9.89 -8.75 -3.79
N ILE A 68 -8.84 -8.11 -4.28
CA ILE A 68 -8.84 -6.71 -4.68
C ILE A 68 -8.61 -6.65 -6.18
N GLU A 69 -9.55 -6.05 -6.91
CA GLU A 69 -9.35 -5.70 -8.32
C GLU A 69 -8.64 -4.36 -8.38
N ILE A 70 -7.48 -4.32 -9.03
CA ILE A 70 -6.66 -3.12 -9.20
C ILE A 70 -6.68 -2.76 -10.69
N TYR A 71 -6.88 -1.49 -11.01
CA TYR A 71 -6.85 -1.02 -12.39
C TYR A 71 -6.01 0.24 -12.53
N THR A 72 -5.42 0.39 -13.71
CA THR A 72 -4.61 1.53 -14.16
C THR A 72 -4.84 1.71 -15.67
N SER A 73 -4.20 2.71 -16.28
CA SER A 73 -4.10 2.82 -17.74
C SER A 73 -3.45 1.60 -18.43
N GLU A 74 -2.63 0.82 -17.71
CA GLU A 74 -2.02 -0.42 -18.23
C GLU A 74 -2.99 -1.61 -18.24
N GLY A 75 -4.19 -1.45 -17.69
CA GLY A 75 -5.23 -2.49 -17.63
C GLY A 75 -5.67 -2.81 -16.21
N LYS A 76 -6.07 -4.05 -15.98
CA LYS A 76 -6.57 -4.51 -14.68
C LYS A 76 -5.97 -5.83 -14.25
N THR A 77 -5.79 -5.99 -12.94
CA THR A 77 -5.31 -7.20 -12.31
C THR A 77 -6.11 -7.47 -11.03
N ARG A 78 -5.96 -8.67 -10.47
CA ARG A 78 -6.64 -9.05 -9.24
C ARG A 78 -5.67 -9.78 -8.31
N ILE A 79 -5.61 -9.34 -7.07
CA ILE A 79 -4.73 -9.93 -6.05
C ILE A 79 -5.53 -10.31 -4.81
N ALA A 80 -4.96 -11.17 -3.96
CA ALA A 80 -5.55 -11.48 -2.67
C ALA A 80 -5.56 -10.24 -1.78
N GLU A 81 -6.62 -10.08 -1.00
CA GLU A 81 -6.79 -8.97 -0.06
C GLU A 81 -5.62 -8.85 0.93
N GLU A 82 -5.17 -9.96 1.51
CA GLU A 82 -4.00 -10.01 2.38
C GLU A 82 -2.74 -9.46 1.69
N THR A 83 -2.54 -9.82 0.41
CA THR A 83 -1.39 -9.34 -0.37
C THR A 83 -1.50 -7.84 -0.64
N PHE A 84 -2.71 -7.34 -0.88
CA PHE A 84 -2.95 -5.91 -1.06
C PHE A 84 -2.59 -5.12 0.20
N PHE A 85 -3.12 -5.50 1.37
CA PHE A 85 -2.83 -4.79 2.61
C PHE A 85 -1.33 -4.77 2.96
N LEU A 86 -0.63 -5.89 2.78
CA LEU A 86 0.82 -5.93 3.00
C LEU A 86 1.58 -5.00 2.05
N LEU A 87 1.18 -4.91 0.78
CA LEU A 87 1.81 -3.98 -0.16
C LEU A 87 1.52 -2.52 0.21
N MET A 88 0.31 -2.21 0.69
CA MET A 88 -0.06 -0.87 1.15
C MET A 88 0.67 -0.49 2.45
N GLN A 89 0.87 -1.43 3.38
CA GLN A 89 1.66 -1.22 4.60
C GLN A 89 3.10 -0.85 4.26
N ASN A 90 3.76 -1.63 3.39
CA ASN A 90 5.11 -1.33 2.93
C ASN A 90 5.21 0.05 2.26
N LEU A 91 4.19 0.44 1.47
CA LEU A 91 4.13 1.77 0.87
C LEU A 91 4.07 2.87 1.95
N CYS A 92 3.23 2.71 2.97
CA CYS A 92 3.15 3.67 4.07
C CYS A 92 4.47 3.79 4.83
N GLU A 93 5.13 2.68 5.16
CA GLU A 93 6.44 2.68 5.83
C GLU A 93 7.49 3.48 5.04
N ILE A 94 7.59 3.22 3.73
CA ILE A 94 8.52 3.92 2.84
C ILE A 94 8.21 5.42 2.79
N LEU A 95 6.94 5.81 2.71
CA LEU A 95 6.52 7.21 2.71
C LEU A 95 6.88 7.92 4.03
N ILE A 96 6.68 7.24 5.17
CA ILE A 96 7.00 7.76 6.51
C ILE A 96 8.50 7.92 6.68
N ASP A 97 9.29 6.90 6.34
CA ASP A 97 10.75 6.94 6.39
C ASP A 97 11.30 8.05 5.50
N GLY A 98 10.78 8.14 4.27
CA GLY A 98 11.12 9.22 3.34
C GLY A 98 10.84 10.61 3.91
N ALA A 99 9.68 10.82 4.54
CA ALA A 99 9.31 12.09 5.16
C ALA A 99 10.10 12.40 6.44
N ASN A 100 10.67 11.39 7.11
CA ASN A 100 11.51 11.58 8.28
C ASN A 100 12.94 11.98 7.90
N GLU A 101 13.49 11.33 6.87
CA GLU A 101 14.79 11.67 6.27
C GLU A 101 14.76 13.02 5.55
N ASP A 102 13.61 13.36 4.98
CA ASP A 102 13.39 14.64 4.33
C ASP A 102 13.07 15.74 5.35
N HIS A 103 13.91 16.77 5.40
CA HIS A 103 13.67 17.96 6.23
C HIS A 103 12.57 18.89 5.66
N HIS A 104 11.88 18.47 4.59
CA HIS A 104 10.80 19.22 3.95
C HIS A 104 9.42 19.11 4.66
N THR A 105 8.48 19.91 4.15
CA THR A 105 7.29 20.42 4.83
C THR A 105 6.11 19.46 4.92
N VAL A 106 6.18 18.25 4.36
CA VAL A 106 5.02 17.33 4.31
C VAL A 106 4.50 16.99 5.71
N ARG A 107 5.39 16.93 6.71
CA ARG A 107 5.03 16.70 8.11
C ARG A 107 4.21 17.83 8.74
N TYR A 108 4.17 18.99 8.11
CA TYR A 108 3.36 20.15 8.51
C TYR A 108 2.06 20.27 7.71
N GLU A 109 1.82 19.38 6.74
CA GLU A 109 0.56 19.33 6.03
C GLU A 109 -0.56 18.84 6.95
N LEU A 110 -1.75 19.43 6.81
CA LEU A 110 -2.89 19.12 7.70
C LEU A 110 -3.31 17.64 7.67
N TRP A 111 -3.15 17.00 6.51
CA TRP A 111 -3.51 15.60 6.30
C TRP A 111 -2.46 14.61 6.82
N TRP A 112 -1.25 15.08 7.18
CA TRP A 112 -0.14 14.19 7.53
C TRP A 112 -0.41 13.37 8.79
N GLN A 113 -0.98 13.98 9.83
CA GLN A 113 -1.30 13.26 11.06
C GLN A 113 -2.36 12.17 10.80
N GLU A 114 -3.38 12.46 9.99
CA GLU A 114 -4.40 11.49 9.60
C GLU A 114 -3.80 10.33 8.81
N PHE A 115 -2.85 10.62 7.93
CA PHE A 115 -2.09 9.59 7.22
C PHE A 115 -1.28 8.69 8.17
N ILE A 116 -0.59 9.27 9.16
CA ILE A 116 0.15 8.50 10.17
C ILE A 116 -0.78 7.60 10.97
N ASP A 117 -1.91 8.12 11.43
CA ASP A 117 -2.88 7.35 12.21
C ASP A 117 -3.44 6.18 11.39
N ALA A 118 -3.73 6.42 10.10
CA ALA A 118 -4.17 5.39 9.18
C ALA A 118 -3.09 4.34 8.88
N ALA A 119 -1.82 4.76 8.75
CA ALA A 119 -0.70 3.84 8.57
C ALA A 119 -0.57 2.90 9.77
N TYR A 120 -0.69 3.40 11.01
CA TYR A 120 -0.69 2.56 12.21
C TYR A 120 -1.91 1.63 12.30
N ALA A 121 -3.08 2.09 11.86
CA ALA A 121 -4.27 1.23 11.79
C ALA A 121 -4.10 0.08 10.79
N LEU A 122 -3.50 0.36 9.63
CA LEU A 122 -3.17 -0.63 8.62
C LEU A 122 -2.11 -1.63 9.10
N ASP A 123 -1.08 -1.15 9.79
CA ASP A 123 -0.04 -1.98 10.42
C ASP A 123 -0.64 -2.99 11.39
N ALA A 124 -1.45 -2.52 12.35
CA ALA A 124 -2.16 -3.38 13.29
C ALA A 124 -3.08 -4.40 12.61
N LYS A 125 -3.72 -4.02 11.50
CA LYS A 125 -4.54 -4.94 10.70
C LYS A 125 -3.71 -6.05 10.06
N CYS A 126 -2.54 -5.71 9.52
CA CYS A 126 -1.62 -6.70 8.92
C CYS A 126 -1.08 -7.68 9.98
N ASP A 127 -0.81 -7.21 11.19
CA ASP A 127 -0.43 -8.06 12.33
C ASP A 127 -1.55 -9.06 12.68
N ILE A 128 -2.80 -8.59 12.79
CA ILE A 128 -3.95 -9.45 13.08
C ILE A 128 -4.15 -10.52 11.99
N LEU A 129 -4.03 -10.13 10.71
CA LEU A 129 -4.14 -11.06 9.59
C LEU A 129 -3.05 -12.14 9.63
N THR A 130 -1.82 -11.75 9.97
CA THR A 130 -0.69 -12.65 10.11
C THR A 130 -0.92 -13.66 11.24
N ILE A 131 -1.30 -13.18 12.43
CA ILE A 131 -1.59 -14.03 13.59
C ILE A 131 -2.72 -15.02 13.28
N THR A 132 -3.84 -14.53 12.71
CA THR A 132 -5.01 -15.35 12.39
C THR A 132 -4.64 -16.48 11.42
N LYS A 133 -3.79 -16.19 10.44
CA LYS A 133 -3.31 -17.18 9.47
C LYS A 133 -2.44 -18.25 10.14
N GLU A 134 -1.55 -17.85 11.05
CA GLU A 134 -0.74 -18.79 11.82
C GLU A 134 -1.60 -19.70 12.70
N GLU A 135 -2.61 -19.16 13.38
CA GLU A 135 -3.56 -19.93 14.19
C GLU A 135 -4.36 -20.95 13.37
N ASN A 136 -4.81 -20.56 12.18
CA ASN A 136 -5.53 -21.47 11.27
C ASN A 136 -4.63 -22.63 10.81
N ILE A 137 -3.36 -22.35 10.47
CA ILE A 137 -2.38 -23.38 10.08
C ILE A 137 -2.12 -24.36 11.24
N VAL A 138 -2.06 -23.88 12.48
CA VAL A 138 -1.87 -24.73 13.66
C VAL A 138 -3.09 -25.60 13.90
N THR A 139 -4.29 -25.01 13.84
CA THR A 139 -5.56 -25.71 14.03
C THR A 139 -5.77 -26.82 13.00
N ASP A 140 -5.50 -26.53 11.72
CA ASP A 140 -5.60 -27.50 10.62
C ASP A 140 -4.63 -28.68 10.77
N LYS A 141 -3.45 -28.45 11.35
CA LYS A 141 -2.48 -29.52 11.64
C LYS A 141 -2.92 -30.40 12.82
N LEU A 142 -3.69 -29.85 13.75
CA LEU A 142 -4.21 -30.57 14.91
C LEU A 142 -5.48 -31.37 14.58
N SER A 143 -6.33 -30.85 13.68
CA SER A 143 -7.57 -31.52 13.24
C SER A 143 -7.35 -32.64 12.22
N ASN A 144 -6.21 -32.64 11.52
CA ASN A 144 -5.79 -33.71 10.60
C ASN A 144 -4.90 -34.80 11.25
N ARG A 145 -4.91 -34.92 12.58
CA ARG A 145 -4.28 -36.00 13.35
C ARG A 145 -5.33 -36.89 13.99
#